data_AF-A0A255ZH34-F1
#
_entry.id   AF-A0A255ZH34-F1
#
_cell.length_a   1.000
_cell.length_b   1.000
_cell.length_c   1.000
_cell.angle_alpha   90.00
_cell.angle_beta   90.00
_cell.angle_gamma   90.00
#
_symmetry.space_group_name_H-M   'P 1'
#
loop_
_entity.id
_entity.type
_entity.pdbx_description
1 polymer ?
#
loop_
_entity_poly.entity_id
_entity_poly.type
_entity_poly.pdbx_seq_one_letter_code
_entity_poly.pdbx_strand_id
1 'polypeptide(L)'
;MHTWTHSIRHHLKQGESPEKIVSRVYETYPARAFEKLHGYDIEFEIKRRIADELNVAITSVLICGSAQIGESIHAGKPFDAARSDLDIAVVDKNLFIYLGLVAQTKTKDFQDLTSFPKLTGIDDVPSLYKNNYCRGFIHTFTLPSCEEKRKISDLFSSLTKQYVGKFTSISGSVYSTLQSFERKQAETVRLVK
;
A
#
# COMPACT_ATOMS: atom_id res chain seq x y z
N MET A 1 1.97 -14.29 19.24
CA MET A 1 2.54 -13.67 18.02
C MET A 1 2.90 -12.25 18.40
N HIS A 2 4.18 -11.87 18.33
CA HIS A 2 4.59 -10.52 18.70
C HIS A 2 4.19 -9.56 17.58
N THR A 3 3.32 -8.58 17.88
CA THR A 3 2.89 -7.55 16.93
C THR A 3 3.67 -6.27 17.18
N TRP A 4 3.80 -5.43 16.16
CA TRP A 4 4.43 -4.11 16.34
C TRP A 4 3.56 -3.13 17.11
N THR A 5 2.29 -3.46 17.38
CA THR A 5 1.40 -2.59 18.14
C THR A 5 1.87 -2.34 19.57
N HIS A 6 2.56 -3.29 20.21
CA HIS A 6 3.18 -3.02 21.51
C HIS A 6 4.24 -1.90 21.42
N SER A 7 5.08 -1.92 20.39
CA SER A 7 6.07 -0.88 20.13
C SER A 7 5.38 0.45 19.79
N ILE A 8 4.36 0.44 18.95
CA ILE A 8 3.56 1.64 18.62
C ILE A 8 2.98 2.26 19.88
N ARG A 9 2.29 1.48 20.74
CA ARG A 9 1.73 1.96 22.02
C ARG A 9 2.81 2.52 22.94
N HIS A 10 3.94 1.83 23.05
CA HIS A 10 5.06 2.29 23.87
C HIS A 10 5.53 3.68 23.42
N HIS A 11 5.78 3.88 22.13
CA HIS A 11 6.27 5.17 21.61
C HIS A 11 5.22 6.28 21.66
N LEU A 12 3.93 5.97 21.43
CA LEU A 12 2.84 6.93 21.64
C LEU A 12 2.79 7.43 23.09
N LYS A 13 2.98 6.53 24.07
CA LYS A 13 3.03 6.91 25.51
C LYS A 13 4.23 7.78 25.86
N GLN A 14 5.32 7.68 25.10
CA GLN A 14 6.51 8.54 25.25
C GLN A 14 6.36 9.90 24.54
N GLY A 15 5.20 10.18 23.93
CA GLY A 15 4.95 11.44 23.21
C GLY A 15 5.65 11.53 21.85
N GLU A 16 6.10 10.41 21.28
CA GLU A 16 6.69 10.39 19.94
C GLU A 16 5.62 10.67 18.88
N SER A 17 5.96 11.46 17.85
CA SER A 17 5.00 11.77 16.79
C SER A 17 4.62 10.51 16.01
N PRO A 18 3.33 10.36 15.60
CA PRO A 18 2.89 9.22 14.79
C PRO A 18 3.75 8.99 13.53
N GLU A 19 4.19 10.06 12.87
CA GLU A 19 5.06 9.99 11.69
C GLU A 19 6.39 9.32 12.00
N LYS A 20 7.05 9.69 13.11
CA LYS A 20 8.32 9.07 13.52
C LYS A 20 8.15 7.60 13.94
N ILE A 21 7.01 7.27 14.54
CA ILE A 21 6.63 5.88 14.83
C ILE A 21 6.45 5.09 13.53
N VAL A 22 5.84 5.70 12.50
CA VAL A 22 5.71 5.08 11.19
C VAL A 22 7.08 4.81 10.58
N SER A 23 8.00 5.78 10.53
CA SER A 23 9.32 5.54 9.92
C SER A 23 10.02 4.37 10.60
N ARG A 24 9.94 4.31 11.94
CA ARG A 24 10.48 3.16 12.70
C ARG A 24 9.80 1.85 12.28
N VAL A 25 8.48 1.77 12.33
CA VAL A 25 7.75 0.50 12.16
C VAL A 25 7.70 0.03 10.71
N TYR A 26 7.54 0.92 9.75
CA TYR A 26 7.30 0.55 8.35
C TYR A 26 8.56 0.55 7.48
N GLU A 27 9.62 1.25 7.89
CA GLU A 27 10.84 1.36 7.08
C GLU A 27 12.00 0.54 7.65
N THR A 28 12.03 0.35 8.97
CA THR A 28 13.18 -0.32 9.63
C THR A 28 12.85 -1.70 10.18
N TYR A 29 11.59 -1.97 10.54
CA TYR A 29 11.22 -3.27 11.07
C TYR A 29 10.80 -4.24 9.97
N PRO A 30 11.12 -5.53 10.11
CA PRO A 30 10.62 -6.55 9.19
C PRO A 30 9.09 -6.67 9.29
N ALA A 31 8.47 -6.97 8.16
CA ALA A 31 7.04 -7.19 8.07
C ALA A 31 6.64 -8.47 8.82
N ARG A 32 5.72 -8.35 9.79
CA ARG A 32 5.33 -9.49 10.64
C ARG A 32 4.66 -10.63 9.89
N ALA A 33 3.99 -10.34 8.78
CA ALA A 33 3.39 -11.36 7.92
C ALA A 33 4.39 -12.44 7.47
N PHE A 34 5.68 -12.12 7.42
CA PHE A 34 6.73 -12.97 6.87
C PHE A 34 7.65 -13.59 7.92
N GLU A 35 7.40 -13.35 9.22
CA GLU A 35 8.25 -13.84 10.31
C GLU A 35 8.27 -15.39 10.42
N LYS A 36 7.22 -16.06 9.94
CA LYS A 36 7.11 -17.53 10.00
C LYS A 36 7.52 -18.16 8.65
N LEU A 37 8.08 -19.37 8.71
CA LEU A 37 8.26 -20.29 7.58
C LEU A 37 9.07 -19.72 6.39
N HIS A 38 10.29 -19.21 6.62
CA HIS A 38 11.13 -18.62 5.55
C HIS A 38 10.42 -17.52 4.75
N GLY A 39 9.47 -16.80 5.38
CA GLY A 39 8.64 -15.82 4.70
C GLY A 39 9.43 -14.63 4.15
N TYR A 40 10.61 -14.33 4.66
CA TYR A 40 11.42 -13.22 4.16
C TYR A 40 11.94 -13.43 2.74
N ASP A 41 12.12 -14.68 2.29
CA ASP A 41 12.44 -14.97 0.89
C ASP A 41 11.23 -14.62 -0.01
N ILE A 42 10.02 -14.92 0.46
CA ILE A 42 8.77 -14.55 -0.22
C ILE A 42 8.59 -13.03 -0.25
N GLU A 43 8.89 -12.33 0.86
CA GLU A 43 8.88 -10.87 0.91
C GLU A 43 9.82 -10.30 -0.15
N PHE A 44 11.05 -10.82 -0.21
CA PHE A 44 12.05 -10.42 -1.20
C PHE A 44 11.56 -10.68 -2.62
N GLU A 45 11.03 -11.86 -2.94
CA GLU A 45 10.51 -12.22 -4.26
C GLU A 45 9.36 -11.30 -4.70
N ILE A 46 8.41 -11.01 -3.81
CA ILE A 46 7.30 -10.08 -4.07
C ILE A 46 7.86 -8.68 -4.37
N LYS A 47 8.71 -8.16 -3.50
CA LYS A 47 9.30 -6.81 -3.67
C LYS A 47 10.12 -6.71 -4.93
N ARG A 48 10.94 -7.72 -5.23
CA ARG A 48 11.78 -7.80 -6.41
C ARG A 48 10.94 -7.79 -7.69
N ARG A 49 9.89 -8.61 -7.74
CA ARG A 49 8.99 -8.67 -8.90
C ARG A 49 8.27 -7.34 -9.14
N ILE A 50 7.78 -6.69 -8.08
CA ILE A 50 7.14 -5.37 -8.20
C ILE A 50 8.15 -4.32 -8.67
N ALA A 51 9.36 -4.34 -8.11
CA ALA A 51 10.42 -3.41 -8.47
C ALA A 51 10.81 -3.52 -9.96
N ASP A 52 11.00 -4.75 -10.45
CA ASP A 52 11.40 -5.01 -11.82
C ASP A 52 10.27 -4.63 -12.82
N GLU A 53 9.01 -4.99 -12.53
CA GLU A 53 7.86 -4.73 -13.41
C GLU A 53 7.43 -3.26 -13.45
N LEU A 54 7.62 -2.54 -12.35
CA LEU A 54 7.33 -1.09 -12.28
C LEU A 54 8.56 -0.23 -12.56
N ASN A 55 9.72 -0.84 -12.78
CA ASN A 55 11.01 -0.18 -12.99
C ASN A 55 11.33 0.84 -11.88
N VAL A 56 11.25 0.39 -10.63
CA VAL A 56 11.57 1.18 -9.42
C VAL A 56 12.63 0.46 -8.59
N ALA A 57 13.26 1.16 -7.65
CA ALA A 57 14.20 0.53 -6.72
C ALA A 57 13.47 -0.46 -5.80
N ILE A 58 14.05 -1.63 -5.50
CA ILE A 58 13.45 -2.58 -4.55
C ILE A 58 13.24 -1.98 -3.15
N THR A 59 14.09 -1.03 -2.77
CA THR A 59 13.99 -0.29 -1.50
C THR A 59 12.81 0.68 -1.46
N SER A 60 12.20 1.02 -2.60
CA SER A 60 10.97 1.83 -2.64
C SER A 60 9.70 1.00 -2.47
N VAL A 61 9.80 -0.33 -2.48
CA VAL A 61 8.65 -1.23 -2.27
C VAL A 61 8.57 -1.62 -0.79
N LEU A 62 7.54 -1.15 -0.11
CA LEU A 62 7.29 -1.36 1.32
C LEU A 62 6.06 -2.23 1.53
N ILE A 63 6.11 -3.08 2.54
CA ILE A 63 4.91 -3.76 3.06
C ILE A 63 4.21 -2.79 4.02
N CYS A 64 2.88 -2.73 3.96
CA CYS A 64 2.12 -1.85 4.84
C CYS A 64 0.87 -2.52 5.39
N GLY A 65 0.04 -1.73 6.09
CA GLY A 65 -1.17 -2.22 6.73
C GLY A 65 -0.93 -3.29 7.79
N SER A 66 -1.90 -4.20 7.90
CA SER A 66 -1.91 -5.23 8.94
C SER A 66 -0.79 -6.27 8.77
N ALA A 67 -0.32 -6.50 7.54
CA ALA A 67 0.78 -7.40 7.25
C ALA A 67 2.11 -6.90 7.83
N GLN A 68 2.36 -5.58 7.78
CA GLN A 68 3.54 -4.99 8.40
C GLN A 68 3.49 -5.16 9.93
N ILE A 69 2.36 -4.78 10.55
CA ILE A 69 2.22 -4.70 12.00
C ILE A 69 2.04 -6.09 12.65
N GLY A 70 1.43 -7.03 11.94
CA GLY A 70 1.04 -8.34 12.47
C GLY A 70 -0.33 -8.37 13.13
N GLU A 71 -1.11 -7.29 13.02
CA GLU A 71 -2.52 -7.21 13.42
C GLU A 71 -3.24 -6.09 12.68
N SER A 72 -4.56 -6.23 12.55
CA SER A 72 -5.43 -5.14 12.12
C SER A 72 -5.66 -4.18 13.29
N ILE A 73 -5.18 -2.94 13.18
CA ILE A 73 -5.42 -1.89 14.18
C ILE A 73 -6.93 -1.64 14.37
N HIS A 74 -7.70 -1.67 13.28
CA HIS A 74 -9.13 -1.41 13.32
C HIS A 74 -9.92 -2.56 13.96
N ALA A 75 -9.59 -3.81 13.62
CA ALA A 75 -10.33 -4.96 14.10
C ALA A 75 -9.78 -5.54 15.42
N GLY A 76 -8.57 -5.14 15.84
CA GLY A 76 -7.86 -5.72 16.98
C GLY A 76 -7.54 -7.22 16.81
N LYS A 77 -7.56 -7.73 15.58
CA LYS A 77 -7.37 -9.15 15.26
C LYS A 77 -5.93 -9.40 14.80
N PRO A 78 -5.27 -10.48 15.25
CA PRO A 78 -3.97 -10.89 14.73
C PRO A 78 -4.03 -11.08 13.22
N PHE A 79 -2.92 -10.75 12.55
CA PHE A 79 -2.78 -11.02 11.13
C PHE A 79 -2.76 -12.54 10.89
N ASP A 80 -3.67 -13.01 10.05
CA ASP A 80 -3.70 -14.38 9.57
C ASP A 80 -3.51 -14.32 8.05
N ALA A 81 -2.32 -14.72 7.60
CA ALA A 81 -1.92 -14.62 6.21
C ALA A 81 -2.95 -15.29 5.28
N ALA A 82 -3.44 -16.48 5.63
CA ALA A 82 -4.41 -17.23 4.83
C ALA A 82 -5.78 -16.53 4.69
N ARG A 83 -6.03 -15.47 5.48
CA ARG A 83 -7.32 -14.77 5.56
C ARG A 83 -7.20 -13.25 5.44
N SER A 84 -6.00 -12.74 5.17
CA SER A 84 -5.71 -11.31 5.15
C SER A 84 -5.05 -10.90 3.85
N ASP A 85 -5.34 -9.67 3.44
CA ASP A 85 -4.73 -9.05 2.28
C ASP A 85 -3.28 -8.60 2.58
N LEU A 86 -2.46 -8.54 1.55
CA LEU A 86 -1.13 -7.95 1.58
C LEU A 86 -1.16 -6.60 0.86
N ASP A 87 -0.99 -5.53 1.64
CA ASP A 87 -0.95 -4.17 1.12
C ASP A 87 0.48 -3.73 0.85
N ILE A 88 0.74 -3.27 -0.38
CA ILE A 88 2.03 -2.78 -0.84
C ILE A 88 2.00 -1.26 -1.02
N ALA A 89 3.06 -0.58 -0.56
CA ALA A 89 3.33 0.80 -0.88
C ALA A 89 4.57 0.91 -1.78
N VAL A 90 4.44 1.58 -2.92
CA VAL A 90 5.58 1.89 -3.80
C VAL A 90 5.86 3.38 -3.69
N VAL A 91 7.01 3.76 -3.12
CA VAL A 91 7.38 5.15 -2.86
C VAL A 91 8.32 5.65 -3.96
N ASP A 92 7.74 6.11 -5.07
CA ASP A 92 8.51 6.60 -6.21
C ASP A 92 7.85 7.83 -6.85
N LYS A 93 8.57 8.95 -6.81
CA LYS A 93 8.09 10.24 -7.32
C LYS A 93 7.84 10.21 -8.83
N ASN A 94 8.69 9.54 -9.59
CA ASN A 94 8.61 9.53 -11.05
C ASN A 94 7.42 8.67 -11.50
N LEU A 95 7.25 7.49 -10.90
CA LEU A 95 6.09 6.64 -11.14
C LEU A 95 4.80 7.35 -10.75
N PHE A 96 4.78 8.04 -9.60
CA PHE A 96 3.62 8.83 -9.17
C PHE A 96 3.24 9.92 -10.18
N ILE A 97 4.21 10.72 -10.63
CA ILE A 97 4.00 11.79 -11.63
C ILE A 97 3.50 11.18 -12.95
N TYR A 98 4.14 10.11 -13.41
CA TYR A 98 3.77 9.43 -14.64
C TYR A 98 2.32 8.95 -14.61
N LEU A 99 1.91 8.25 -13.54
CA LEU A 99 0.53 7.80 -13.38
C LEU A 99 -0.46 8.97 -13.28
N GLY A 100 -0.06 10.07 -12.66
CA GLY A 100 -0.83 11.32 -12.65
C GLY A 100 -1.09 11.88 -14.06
N LEU A 101 -0.03 11.93 -14.88
CA LEU A 101 -0.12 12.39 -16.28
C LEU A 101 -0.98 11.45 -17.15
N VAL A 102 -0.85 10.13 -16.95
CA VAL A 102 -1.70 9.13 -17.60
C VAL A 102 -3.17 9.37 -17.27
N ALA A 103 -3.48 9.61 -16.00
CA ALA A 103 -4.85 9.87 -15.57
C ALA A 103 -5.40 11.18 -16.14
N GLN A 104 -4.62 12.27 -16.13
CA GLN A 104 -5.00 13.54 -16.75
C GLN A 104 -5.27 13.37 -18.25
N THR A 105 -4.35 12.73 -18.97
CA THR A 105 -4.48 12.48 -20.41
C THR A 105 -5.72 11.66 -20.72
N LYS A 106 -5.95 10.58 -19.97
CA LYS A 106 -7.07 9.65 -20.23
C LYS A 106 -8.44 10.28 -19.96
N THR A 107 -8.48 11.29 -19.09
CA THR A 107 -9.70 11.95 -18.65
C THR A 107 -9.89 13.34 -19.26
N LYS A 108 -9.06 13.74 -20.22
CA LYS A 108 -9.06 15.11 -20.80
C LYS A 108 -9.02 16.15 -19.69
N ASP A 109 -7.98 16.08 -18.86
CA ASP A 109 -7.80 16.95 -17.68
C ASP A 109 -8.98 16.86 -16.70
N PHE A 110 -9.48 15.65 -16.47
CA PHE A 110 -10.62 15.35 -15.62
C PHE A 110 -11.97 15.96 -16.04
N GLN A 111 -12.11 16.35 -17.32
CA GLN A 111 -13.40 16.74 -17.91
C GLN A 111 -14.25 15.53 -18.28
N ASP A 112 -13.61 14.41 -18.65
CA ASP A 112 -14.23 13.14 -18.98
C ASP A 112 -13.96 12.10 -17.88
N LEU A 113 -14.96 11.90 -17.02
CA LEU A 113 -14.88 10.99 -15.88
C LEU A 113 -15.34 9.56 -16.21
N THR A 114 -15.80 9.30 -17.44
CA THR A 114 -16.36 7.99 -17.82
C THR A 114 -15.34 6.86 -17.83
N SER A 115 -14.05 7.20 -17.90
CA SER A 115 -12.96 6.23 -17.87
C SER A 115 -12.66 5.68 -16.47
N PHE A 116 -13.11 6.34 -15.40
CA PHE A 116 -12.95 5.81 -14.05
C PHE A 116 -13.76 4.52 -13.84
N PRO A 117 -13.23 3.55 -13.10
CA PRO A 117 -13.92 2.29 -12.85
C PRO A 117 -15.11 2.49 -11.93
N LYS A 118 -16.07 1.55 -11.99
CA LYS A 118 -17.03 1.36 -10.92
C LYS A 118 -16.45 0.39 -9.91
N LEU A 119 -16.32 0.80 -8.65
CA LEU A 119 -15.81 -0.02 -7.57
C LEU A 119 -16.94 -0.27 -6.56
N THR A 120 -17.11 -1.53 -6.16
CA THR A 120 -18.15 -1.90 -5.18
C THR A 120 -17.95 -1.14 -3.88
N GLY A 121 -19.01 -0.48 -3.39
CA GLY A 121 -18.97 0.29 -2.14
C GLY A 121 -18.30 1.67 -2.24
N ILE A 122 -17.97 2.14 -3.44
CA ILE A 122 -17.43 3.48 -3.68
C ILE A 122 -18.28 4.19 -4.73
N ASP A 123 -19.02 5.20 -4.30
CA ASP A 123 -19.97 5.92 -5.17
C ASP A 123 -19.28 6.92 -6.11
N ASP A 124 -18.16 7.52 -5.68
CA ASP A 124 -17.44 8.55 -6.44
C ASP A 124 -15.92 8.27 -6.49
N VAL A 125 -15.55 7.33 -7.38
CA VAL A 125 -14.14 6.99 -7.64
C VAL A 125 -13.32 8.18 -8.16
N PRO A 126 -13.81 9.02 -9.09
CA PRO A 126 -13.08 10.22 -9.51
C PRO A 126 -12.68 11.14 -8.36
N SER A 127 -13.60 11.45 -7.44
CA SER A 127 -13.28 12.29 -6.28
C SER A 127 -12.32 11.61 -5.31
N LEU A 128 -12.48 10.30 -5.09
CA LEU A 128 -11.54 9.52 -4.28
C LEU A 128 -10.12 9.56 -4.88
N TYR A 129 -9.99 9.35 -6.19
CA TYR A 129 -8.71 9.46 -6.90
C TYR A 129 -8.08 10.83 -6.70
N LYS A 130 -8.83 11.91 -6.97
CA LYS A 130 -8.35 13.29 -6.83
C LYS A 130 -7.90 13.58 -5.40
N ASN A 131 -8.69 13.17 -4.40
CA ASN A 131 -8.34 13.35 -2.99
C ASN A 131 -7.04 12.60 -2.63
N ASN A 132 -6.91 11.34 -3.03
CA ASN A 132 -5.70 10.56 -2.81
C ASN A 132 -4.48 11.22 -3.48
N TYR A 133 -4.64 11.65 -4.74
CA TYR A 133 -3.58 12.30 -5.50
C TYR A 133 -3.10 13.59 -4.82
N CYS A 134 -4.03 14.45 -4.36
CA CYS A 134 -3.70 15.65 -3.57
C CYS A 134 -2.99 15.32 -2.24
N ARG A 135 -3.27 14.14 -1.68
CA ARG A 135 -2.59 13.63 -0.49
C ARG A 135 -1.25 12.93 -0.79
N GLY A 136 -0.82 12.91 -2.05
CA GLY A 136 0.47 12.41 -2.48
C GLY A 136 0.52 10.90 -2.67
N PHE A 137 -0.61 10.24 -2.93
CA PHE A 137 -0.62 8.82 -3.30
C PHE A 137 -1.72 8.48 -4.31
N ILE A 138 -1.54 7.40 -5.05
CA ILE A 138 -2.51 6.84 -5.99
C ILE A 138 -2.79 5.42 -5.55
N HIS A 139 -4.04 5.14 -5.20
CA HIS A 139 -4.48 3.75 -5.09
C HIS A 139 -4.66 3.17 -6.49
N THR A 140 -3.99 2.06 -6.80
CA THR A 140 -3.90 1.55 -8.18
C THR A 140 -5.26 1.18 -8.78
N PHE A 141 -6.20 0.68 -7.97
CA PHE A 141 -7.58 0.43 -8.42
C PHE A 141 -8.37 1.69 -8.79
N THR A 142 -8.00 2.87 -8.28
CA THR A 142 -8.70 4.13 -8.58
C THR A 142 -8.22 4.80 -9.86
N LEU A 143 -7.19 4.27 -10.53
CA LEU A 143 -6.76 4.78 -11.83
C LEU A 143 -7.90 4.68 -12.86
N PRO A 144 -7.97 5.60 -13.83
CA PRO A 144 -8.86 5.46 -14.97
C PRO A 144 -8.48 4.22 -15.80
N SER A 145 -9.43 3.73 -16.58
CA SER A 145 -9.29 2.54 -17.40
C SER A 145 -8.32 2.81 -18.55
N CYS A 146 -7.06 2.42 -18.37
CA CYS A 146 -5.96 2.58 -19.33
C CYS A 146 -5.05 1.34 -19.35
N GLU A 147 -4.05 1.36 -20.22
CA GLU A 147 -3.07 0.27 -20.35
C GLU A 147 -2.22 0.12 -19.09
N GLU A 148 -1.79 1.22 -18.48
CA GLU A 148 -0.97 1.24 -17.27
C GLU A 148 -1.72 0.61 -16.10
N LYS A 149 -2.99 0.98 -15.92
CA LYS A 149 -3.85 0.33 -14.93
C LYS A 149 -3.95 -1.17 -15.16
N ARG A 150 -4.13 -1.60 -16.42
CA ARG A 150 -4.23 -3.02 -16.76
C ARG A 150 -2.93 -3.75 -16.40
N LYS A 151 -1.77 -3.23 -16.81
CA LYS A 151 -0.45 -3.81 -16.48
C LYS A 151 -0.25 -3.94 -14.96
N ILE A 152 -0.55 -2.88 -14.20
CA ILE A 152 -0.46 -2.90 -12.74
C ILE A 152 -1.44 -3.92 -12.13
N SER A 153 -2.68 -3.97 -12.63
CA SER A 153 -3.69 -4.93 -12.16
C SER A 153 -3.28 -6.37 -12.47
N ASP A 154 -2.69 -6.62 -13.65
CA ASP A 154 -2.20 -7.93 -14.06
C ASP A 154 -1.01 -8.36 -13.19
N LEU A 155 -0.10 -7.45 -12.87
CA LEU A 155 0.99 -7.67 -11.91
C LEU A 155 0.43 -8.14 -10.56
N PHE A 156 -0.42 -7.35 -9.92
CA PHE A 156 -0.99 -7.68 -8.61
C PHE A 156 -1.86 -8.95 -8.63
N SER A 157 -2.62 -9.16 -9.71
CA SER A 157 -3.41 -10.38 -9.89
C SER A 157 -2.52 -11.61 -10.04
N SER A 158 -1.40 -11.51 -10.76
CA SER A 158 -0.46 -12.61 -10.94
C SER A 158 0.30 -12.93 -9.66
N LEU A 159 0.69 -11.91 -8.87
CA LEU A 159 1.25 -12.08 -7.53
C LEU A 159 0.25 -12.78 -6.61
N THR A 160 -0.99 -12.32 -6.59
CA THR A 160 -2.07 -12.94 -5.80
C THR A 160 -2.22 -14.42 -6.16
N LYS A 161 -2.26 -14.76 -7.46
CA LYS A 161 -2.34 -16.15 -7.93
C LYS A 161 -1.15 -17.00 -7.51
N GLN A 162 0.06 -16.44 -7.59
CA GLN A 162 1.30 -17.14 -7.20
C GLN A 162 1.33 -17.47 -5.71
N TYR A 163 0.78 -16.60 -4.86
CA TYR A 163 0.80 -16.74 -3.41
C TYR A 163 -0.57 -17.08 -2.82
N VAL A 164 -1.42 -17.77 -3.59
CA VAL A 164 -2.69 -18.32 -3.10
C VAL A 164 -2.45 -19.18 -1.86
N GLY A 165 -3.34 -19.03 -0.87
CA GLY A 165 -3.23 -19.71 0.42
C GLY A 165 -2.27 -19.04 1.40
N LYS A 166 -1.43 -18.09 0.94
CA LYS A 166 -0.63 -17.23 1.81
C LYS A 166 -1.24 -15.85 2.02
N PHE A 167 -1.94 -15.31 1.03
CA PHE A 167 -2.68 -14.05 1.12
C PHE A 167 -4.01 -14.17 0.39
N THR A 168 -5.06 -13.47 0.84
CA THR A 168 -6.35 -13.43 0.14
C THR A 168 -6.28 -12.58 -1.12
N SER A 169 -5.57 -11.47 -1.05
CA SER A 169 -5.22 -10.64 -2.19
C SER A 169 -3.90 -9.90 -1.95
N ILE A 170 -3.24 -9.49 -3.03
CA ILE A 170 -2.10 -8.57 -2.99
C ILE A 170 -2.50 -7.33 -3.78
N SER A 171 -2.41 -6.16 -3.15
CA SER A 171 -2.77 -4.89 -3.76
C SER A 171 -1.75 -3.81 -3.42
N GLY A 172 -1.83 -2.65 -4.07
CA GLY A 172 -0.89 -1.59 -3.72
C GLY A 172 -1.27 -0.18 -4.13
N SER A 173 -0.55 0.76 -3.52
CA SER A 173 -0.62 2.20 -3.77
C SER A 173 0.75 2.76 -4.11
N VAL A 174 0.79 3.77 -4.99
CA VAL A 174 2.01 4.49 -5.35
C VAL A 174 2.03 5.83 -4.62
N TYR A 175 3.11 6.13 -3.90
CA TYR A 175 3.30 7.35 -3.11
C TYR A 175 4.33 8.24 -3.77
N SER A 176 4.10 9.56 -3.74
CA SER A 176 5.00 10.55 -4.32
C SER A 176 6.30 10.71 -3.55
N THR A 177 6.25 10.56 -2.23
CA THR A 177 7.37 10.71 -1.30
C THR A 177 7.15 9.82 -0.09
N LEU A 178 8.22 9.56 0.65
CA LEU A 178 8.15 8.84 1.93
C LEU A 178 7.27 9.59 2.94
N GLN A 179 7.35 10.92 2.97
CA GLN A 179 6.50 11.75 3.82
C GLN A 179 5.00 11.58 3.53
N SER A 180 4.60 11.43 2.26
CA SER A 180 3.21 11.13 1.90
C SER A 180 2.76 9.77 2.43
N PHE A 181 3.65 8.78 2.38
CA PHE A 181 3.43 7.45 2.96
C PHE A 181 3.30 7.53 4.49
N GLU A 182 4.26 8.16 5.16
CA GLU A 182 4.29 8.34 6.62
C GLU A 182 2.99 8.98 7.12
N ARG A 183 2.58 10.09 6.52
CA ARG A 183 1.34 10.79 6.86
C ARG A 183 0.11 9.89 6.73
N LYS A 184 0.04 9.06 5.69
CA LYS A 184 -1.10 8.15 5.48
C LYS A 184 -1.15 7.04 6.52
N GLN A 185 -0.01 6.47 6.91
CA GLN A 185 0.05 5.42 7.93
C GLN A 185 -0.11 6.01 9.35
N ALA A 186 0.32 7.25 9.57
CA ALA A 186 0.17 7.96 10.83
C ALA A 186 -1.31 8.10 11.23
N GLU A 187 -2.21 8.25 10.27
CA GLU A 187 -3.66 8.22 10.50
C GLU A 187 -4.11 6.91 11.17
N THR A 188 -3.56 5.77 10.74
CA THR A 188 -3.86 4.47 11.33
C THR A 188 -3.20 4.33 12.70
N VAL A 189 -1.95 4.77 12.85
CA VAL A 189 -1.21 4.73 14.13
C VAL A 189 -1.95 5.53 15.22
N ARG A 190 -2.55 6.68 14.88
CA ARG A 190 -3.35 7.50 15.82
C ARG A 190 -4.57 6.78 16.39
N LEU A 191 -5.05 5.72 15.74
CA LEU A 191 -6.20 4.94 16.19
C LEU A 191 -5.82 3.83 17.19
N VAL A 192 -4.51 3.61 17.40
CA VAL A 192 -4.02 2.66 18.38
C VAL A 192 -4.30 3.20 19.78
N LYS A 193 -5.15 2.49 20.52
CA LYS A 193 -5.44 2.73 21.94
C LYS A 193 -4.36 2.16 22.85
#